data_AF-A0A3P7M9Y1-F1
#
_entry.id   AF-A0A3P7M9Y1-F1
#
_cell.length_a   1.000
_cell.length_b   1.000
_cell.length_c   1.000
_cell.angle_alpha   90.00
_cell.angle_beta   90.00
_cell.angle_gamma   90.00
#
_symmetry.space_group_name_H-M   'P 1'
#
loop_
_entity.id
_entity.type
_entity.pdbx_description
1 polymer ?
#
loop_
_entity_poly.entity_id
_entity_poly.type
_entity_poly.pdbx_seq_one_letter_code
_entity_poly.pdbx_strand_id
1 'polypeptide(L)'
;MCGPILGVWFVYCLFTSTCLPCDVSGFTPFRSPVINANHFVFALPPSIRLPDDTFYDGGRIIYSIKPLKDVTEQGLTKEEPIPDQLERDDLVLKYVIKQVGRVSARTLLDYVSDRNACTFQIPQDSINMVDCILKNVNKSNYVLLGRTAAYIKEPQKTVGHKLFWIYRGFLASCRPQWKVRLNIDMVSPLL
;
A
#
# COMPACT_ATOMS: atom_id res chain seq x y z
N MET A 1 -1.65 13.99 -23.13
CA MET A 1 -0.31 14.12 -22.49
C MET A 1 -0.07 12.85 -21.66
N CYS A 2 0.70 11.88 -22.14
CA CYS A 2 0.99 10.59 -21.47
C CYS A 2 2.46 10.48 -21.02
N GLY A 3 3.05 11.58 -20.55
CA GLY A 3 4.50 11.69 -20.30
C GLY A 3 5.06 10.89 -19.11
N PRO A 4 4.44 10.91 -17.90
CA PRO A 4 5.08 10.33 -16.72
C PRO A 4 4.82 8.82 -16.51
N ILE A 5 3.75 8.26 -17.09
CA ILE A 5 3.35 6.86 -16.81
C ILE A 5 4.34 5.86 -17.41
N LEU A 6 4.88 6.14 -18.61
CA LEU A 6 5.82 5.26 -19.31
C LEU A 6 7.27 5.34 -18.77
N GLY A 7 7.51 6.18 -17.76
CA GLY A 7 8.84 6.37 -17.17
C GLY A 7 9.36 5.13 -16.42
N VAL A 8 10.60 5.24 -15.93
CA VAL A 8 11.17 4.31 -14.96
C VAL A 8 10.79 4.81 -13.57
N TRP A 9 10.26 3.92 -12.76
CA TRP A 9 9.77 4.16 -11.41
C TRP A 9 10.66 3.45 -10.41
N PHE A 10 10.89 4.09 -9.27
CA PHE A 10 11.69 3.56 -8.19
C PHE A 10 10.81 2.76 -7.26
N VAL A 11 11.24 1.54 -6.92
CA VAL A 11 10.52 0.63 -6.02
C VAL A 11 11.25 0.61 -4.69
N TYR A 12 10.50 0.87 -3.62
CA TYR A 12 10.98 0.84 -2.25
C TYR A 12 10.19 -0.18 -1.43
N CYS A 13 10.88 -0.83 -0.50
CA CYS A 13 10.27 -1.77 0.43
C CYS A 13 10.42 -1.26 1.87
N LEU A 14 9.33 -1.35 2.63
CA LEU A 14 9.24 -1.03 4.05
C LEU A 14 9.45 -2.30 4.88
N PHE A 15 10.41 -2.22 5.80
CA PHE A 15 10.67 -3.25 6.79
C PHE A 15 10.42 -2.67 8.18
N THR A 16 9.44 -3.20 8.90
CA THR A 16 9.15 -2.79 10.28
C THR A 16 9.84 -3.73 11.27
N SER A 17 10.60 -3.17 12.20
CA SER A 17 11.01 -3.87 13.41
C SER A 17 10.01 -3.46 14.50
N THR A 18 9.19 -4.40 14.97
CA THR A 18 8.30 -4.36 16.15
C THR A 18 8.11 -3.01 16.87
N CYS A 19 6.86 -2.58 17.06
CA CYS A 19 6.52 -1.52 18.01
C CYS A 19 7.08 -1.89 19.39
N LEU A 20 8.05 -1.14 19.89
CA LEU A 20 8.60 -1.31 21.23
C LEU A 20 7.95 -0.24 22.13
N PRO A 21 7.45 -0.61 23.32
CA PRO A 21 7.17 0.40 24.34
C PRO A 21 8.49 1.08 24.71
N CYS A 22 8.48 2.41 24.80
CA CYS A 22 9.63 3.16 25.29
C CYS A 22 9.93 2.74 26.74
N ASP A 23 11.19 2.39 26.99
CA ASP A 23 11.70 1.83 28.25
C ASP A 23 11.29 2.67 29.47
N VAL A 24 10.51 2.08 30.38
CA VAL A 24 10.41 2.53 31.78
C VAL A 24 10.96 1.40 32.63
N SER A 25 12.13 1.66 33.23
CA SER A 25 12.86 0.75 34.08
C SER A 25 11.98 0.20 35.21
N GLY A 26 11.75 -1.12 35.17
CA GLY A 26 11.28 -1.93 36.30
C GLY A 26 9.78 -2.28 36.26
N PHE A 27 9.46 -3.55 35.98
CA PHE A 27 8.59 -4.42 36.79
C PHE A 27 8.44 -5.80 36.12
N THR A 28 8.15 -6.80 36.94
CA THR A 28 8.17 -8.27 36.74
C THR A 28 7.12 -8.84 35.76
N PRO A 29 7.17 -10.13 35.39
CA PRO A 29 6.68 -10.63 34.11
C PRO A 29 5.17 -10.89 34.15
N PHE A 30 4.39 -10.05 33.48
CA PHE A 30 3.04 -10.42 33.09
C PHE A 30 3.08 -11.08 31.71
N ARG A 31 2.53 -12.30 31.65
CA ARG A 31 2.26 -13.03 30.40
C ARG A 31 1.42 -12.16 29.48
N SER A 32 2.06 -11.48 28.53
CA SER A 32 1.37 -10.82 27.44
C SER A 32 0.63 -11.87 26.60
N PRO A 33 -0.64 -11.65 26.24
CA PRO A 33 -1.24 -12.42 25.17
C PRO A 33 -0.41 -12.14 23.92
N VAL A 34 0.08 -13.21 23.28
CA VAL A 34 0.69 -13.15 21.95
C VAL A 34 -0.42 -12.67 21.00
N ILE A 35 -0.54 -11.35 20.84
CA ILE A 35 -1.39 -10.76 19.82
C ILE A 35 -0.66 -11.03 18.50
N ASN A 36 -1.20 -12.01 17.76
CA ASN A 36 -0.69 -12.52 16.51
C ASN A 36 -0.44 -11.34 15.54
N ALA A 37 0.84 -11.04 15.27
CA ALA A 37 1.30 -9.88 14.50
C ALA A 37 0.90 -9.89 13.00
N ASN A 38 0.02 -10.80 12.60
CA ASN A 38 -0.43 -10.98 11.22
C ASN A 38 -1.67 -10.13 10.86
N HIS A 39 -2.22 -9.35 11.80
CA HIS A 39 -3.44 -8.56 11.61
C HIS A 39 -3.26 -7.04 11.66
N PHE A 40 -2.01 -6.55 11.65
CA PHE A 40 -1.80 -5.13 11.33
C PHE A 40 -1.90 -4.97 9.82
N VAL A 41 -3.02 -4.40 9.37
CA VAL A 41 -3.09 -3.71 8.09
C VAL A 41 -1.91 -2.73 8.11
N PHE A 42 -0.90 -2.99 7.27
CA PHE A 42 0.27 -2.14 7.11
C PHE A 42 -0.18 -0.84 6.46
N ALA A 43 -0.87 0.02 7.20
CA ALA A 43 -1.09 1.39 6.83
C ALA A 43 0.07 2.17 7.45
N LEU A 44 0.86 2.85 6.63
CA LEU A 44 1.73 3.92 7.12
C LEU A 44 0.85 4.85 7.98
N PRO A 45 1.24 5.16 9.23
CA PRO A 45 0.49 6.10 10.04
C PRO A 45 0.28 7.41 9.28
N PRO A 46 -0.82 8.14 9.53
CA PRO A 46 -1.13 9.40 8.85
C PRO A 46 -0.01 10.46 8.92
N SER A 47 0.92 10.31 9.88
CA SER A 47 2.10 11.16 10.07
C SER A 47 3.17 11.00 8.98
N ILE A 48 3.22 9.85 8.30
CA ILE A 48 4.23 9.58 7.27
C ILE A 48 3.84 10.33 6.00
N ARG A 49 4.37 11.54 5.85
CA ARG A 49 4.26 12.32 4.61
C ARG A 49 5.29 11.81 3.60
N LEU A 50 4.86 10.87 2.77
CA LEU A 50 5.58 10.58 1.54
C LEU A 50 5.40 11.75 0.55
N PRO A 51 6.39 12.03 -0.31
CA PRO A 51 6.25 13.02 -1.37
C PRO A 51 5.02 12.78 -2.28
N ASP A 52 4.47 13.85 -2.87
CA ASP A 52 3.25 13.77 -3.70
C ASP A 52 3.41 12.92 -4.97
N ASP A 53 4.64 12.65 -5.40
CA ASP A 53 4.96 11.79 -6.54
C ASP A 53 5.21 10.32 -6.14
N THR A 54 4.72 9.91 -4.96
CA THR A 54 4.80 8.55 -4.44
C THR A 54 3.44 7.87 -4.32
N PHE A 55 3.46 6.55 -4.44
CA PHE A 55 2.29 5.70 -4.50
C PHE A 55 2.50 4.49 -3.59
N TYR A 56 1.70 4.39 -2.53
CA TYR A 56 1.83 3.35 -1.52
C TYR A 56 0.79 2.24 -1.70
N ASP A 57 1.22 0.98 -1.66
CA ASP A 57 0.37 -0.20 -1.91
C ASP A 57 -0.56 -0.57 -0.73
N GLY A 58 -0.48 0.11 0.41
CA GLY A 58 -1.19 -0.26 1.63
C GLY A 58 -0.60 -1.50 2.31
N GLY A 59 0.65 -1.81 2.00
CA GLY A 59 1.39 -2.98 2.40
C GLY A 59 2.83 -2.64 2.72
N ARG A 60 3.77 -3.09 1.89
CA ARG A 60 5.21 -2.87 2.10
C ARG A 60 5.86 -2.10 0.97
N ILE A 61 5.17 -1.87 -0.14
CA ILE A 61 5.79 -1.37 -1.36
C ILE A 61 5.38 0.08 -1.61
N ILE A 62 6.38 0.93 -1.83
CA ILE A 62 6.21 2.30 -2.28
C ILE A 62 6.80 2.40 -3.68
N TYR A 63 6.02 2.95 -4.61
CA TYR A 63 6.49 3.35 -5.93
C TYR A 63 6.69 4.86 -5.95
N SER A 64 7.72 5.36 -6.64
CA SER A 64 7.95 6.79 -6.80
C SER A 64 8.39 7.13 -8.21
N ILE A 65 7.94 8.28 -8.74
CA ILE A 65 8.40 8.80 -10.03
C ILE A 65 9.88 9.20 -9.93
N LYS A 66 10.23 9.91 -8.86
CA LYS A 66 11.60 10.37 -8.60
C LYS A 66 12.23 9.56 -7.47
N PRO A 67 13.57 9.45 -7.43
CA PRO A 67 14.23 8.85 -6.28
C PRO A 67 13.82 9.57 -4.99
N LEU A 68 13.49 8.79 -3.95
CA LEU A 68 13.30 9.33 -2.61
C LEU A 68 14.64 9.85 -2.08
N LYS A 69 14.62 11.06 -1.53
CA LYS A 69 15.81 11.69 -0.95
C LYS A 69 16.37 10.82 0.18
N ASP A 70 17.68 10.60 0.16
CA ASP A 70 18.44 9.87 1.19
C ASP A 70 18.06 8.38 1.37
N VAL A 71 17.22 7.82 0.48
CA VAL A 71 16.86 6.39 0.49
C VAL A 71 17.64 5.66 -0.59
N THR A 72 18.52 4.76 -0.15
CA THR A 72 19.36 3.92 -1.03
C THR A 72 19.07 2.43 -0.81
N GLU A 73 19.83 1.55 -1.47
CA GLU A 73 19.74 0.10 -1.29
C GLU A 73 20.20 -0.35 0.11
N GLN A 74 21.11 0.39 0.74
CA GLN A 74 21.55 0.16 2.13
C GLN A 74 20.41 0.36 3.13
N GLY A 75 19.48 1.26 2.81
CA GLY A 75 18.29 1.55 3.58
C GLY A 75 18.41 2.76 4.49
N LEU A 76 17.29 3.43 4.69
CA LEU A 76 17.13 4.55 5.62
C LEU A 76 16.22 4.11 6.76
N THR A 77 16.76 4.10 7.97
CA THR A 77 15.98 3.88 9.20
C THR A 77 15.25 5.15 9.58
N LYS A 78 13.97 5.02 9.89
CA LYS A 78 13.12 6.07 10.41
C LYS A 78 12.43 5.61 11.69
N GLU A 79 12.20 6.58 12.57
CA GLU A 79 11.46 6.42 13.81
C GLU A 79 10.44 7.54 13.87
N GLU A 80 9.18 7.20 14.08
CA GLU A 80 8.09 8.17 14.16
C GLU A 80 7.18 7.86 15.35
N PRO A 81 6.80 8.87 16.15
CA PRO A 81 5.82 8.68 17.20
C PRO A 81 4.45 8.41 16.58
N ILE A 82 3.77 7.38 17.06
CA ILE A 82 2.36 7.11 16.73
C ILE A 82 1.53 7.59 17.93
N PRO A 83 0.47 8.39 17.69
CA PRO A 83 -0.46 8.73 18.75
C PRO A 83 -1.16 7.47 19.27
N ASP A 84 -0.94 7.13 20.54
CA ASP A 84 -1.67 6.08 21.22
C ASP A 84 -3.08 6.58 21.54
N GLN A 85 -4.10 5.93 20.97
CA GLN A 85 -5.50 6.25 21.22
C GLN A 85 -5.93 5.91 22.65
N LEU A 86 -5.14 5.13 23.39
CA LEU A 86 -5.44 4.72 24.75
C LEU A 86 -4.66 5.51 25.81
N GLU A 87 -3.76 6.42 25.42
CA GLU A 87 -2.91 7.25 26.29
C GLU A 87 -2.09 6.42 27.31
N ARG A 88 -1.71 5.18 26.96
CA ARG A 88 -1.08 4.25 27.91
C ARG A 88 0.44 4.32 27.86
N ASP A 89 1.05 4.61 26.71
CA ASP A 89 2.49 4.81 26.54
C ASP A 89 2.81 5.57 25.23
N ASP A 90 4.02 6.14 25.13
CA ASP A 90 4.56 6.67 23.86
C ASP A 90 4.88 5.50 22.91
N LEU A 91 4.06 5.32 21.86
CA LEU A 91 4.34 4.33 20.82
C LEU A 91 5.28 4.94 19.76
N VAL A 92 6.39 4.27 19.48
CA VAL A 92 7.30 4.64 18.38
C VAL A 92 7.28 3.57 17.30
N LEU A 93 6.99 3.98 16.07
CA LEU A 93 7.12 3.14 14.88
C LEU A 93 8.53 3.25 14.33
N LYS A 94 9.28 2.15 14.42
CA LYS A 94 10.58 2.00 13.79
C LYS A 94 10.47 1.21 12.49
N TYR A 95 10.92 1.81 11.40
CA TYR A 95 10.88 1.19 10.09
C TYR A 95 12.11 1.54 9.24
N VAL A 96 12.43 0.68 8.28
CA VAL A 96 13.52 0.89 7.32
C VAL A 96 12.92 0.94 5.93
N ILE A 97 13.22 2.01 5.18
CA ILE A 97 12.87 2.12 3.75
C ILE A 97 14.12 1.76 2.95
N LYS A 98 14.02 0.80 2.03
CA LYS A 98 15.11 0.43 1.12
C LYS A 98 14.69 0.56 -0.33
N GLN A 99 15.53 1.10 -1.19
CA GLN A 99 15.34 0.96 -2.64
C GLN A 99 15.62 -0.50 -3.02
N VAL A 100 14.64 -1.18 -3.60
CA VAL A 100 14.75 -2.61 -3.96
C VAL A 100 14.79 -2.83 -5.46
N GLY A 101 14.49 -1.81 -6.26
CA GLY A 101 14.58 -1.93 -7.71
C GLY A 101 13.99 -0.76 -8.46
N ARG A 102 13.85 -0.98 -9.77
CA ARG A 102 13.21 -0.06 -10.70
C ARG A 102 12.26 -0.84 -11.59
N VAL A 103 11.13 -0.25 -11.93
CA VAL A 103 10.09 -0.85 -12.77
C VAL A 103 9.66 0.16 -13.83
N SER A 104 9.22 -0.29 -14.99
CA SER A 104 8.71 0.61 -16.04
C SER A 104 7.38 0.11 -16.58
N ALA A 105 6.43 1.02 -16.79
CA ALA A 105 5.18 0.67 -17.45
C ALA A 105 5.40 0.27 -18.92
N ARG A 106 6.54 0.63 -19.53
CA ARG A 106 6.89 0.23 -20.90
C ARG A 106 6.99 -1.28 -21.04
N THR A 107 7.41 -1.99 -20.00
CA THR A 107 7.46 -3.46 -19.99
C THR A 107 6.09 -4.09 -20.28
N LEU A 108 4.98 -3.45 -19.88
CA LEU A 108 3.63 -3.90 -20.24
C LEU A 108 3.35 -3.75 -21.73
N LEU A 109 3.79 -2.63 -22.33
CA LEU A 109 3.62 -2.37 -23.75
C LEU A 109 4.45 -3.34 -24.59
N ASP A 110 5.71 -3.55 -24.20
CA ASP A 110 6.61 -4.47 -24.87
C ASP A 110 6.06 -5.91 -24.81
N TYR A 111 5.54 -6.32 -23.64
CA TYR A 111 4.90 -7.63 -23.45
C TYR A 111 3.69 -7.84 -24.37
N VAL A 112 2.75 -6.89 -24.44
CA VAL A 112 1.55 -7.06 -25.29
C VAL A 112 1.83 -6.91 -26.79
N SER A 113 2.96 -6.31 -27.15
CA SER A 113 3.37 -6.10 -28.54
C SER A 113 4.18 -7.27 -29.10
N ASP A 114 4.81 -8.07 -28.23
CA ASP A 114 5.55 -9.25 -28.62
C ASP A 114 4.60 -10.42 -28.93
N ARG A 115 4.65 -10.89 -30.18
CA ARG A 115 3.83 -12.02 -30.65
C ARG A 115 4.26 -13.36 -30.05
N ASN A 116 5.48 -13.44 -29.52
CA ASN A 116 6.04 -14.64 -28.90
C ASN A 116 5.94 -14.61 -27.38
N ALA A 117 5.39 -13.52 -26.80
CA ALA A 117 5.22 -13.41 -25.37
C ALA A 117 4.36 -14.55 -24.83
N CYS A 118 4.81 -15.17 -23.74
CA CYS A 118 4.10 -16.25 -23.09
C CYS A 118 3.64 -15.85 -21.67
N THR A 119 2.73 -16.63 -21.09
CA THR A 119 2.17 -16.37 -19.75
C THR A 119 3.25 -16.29 -18.66
N PHE A 120 4.37 -17.02 -18.81
CA PHE A 120 5.47 -16.99 -17.85
C PHE A 120 6.28 -15.68 -17.86
N GLN A 121 6.14 -14.87 -18.90
CA GLN A 121 6.83 -13.59 -19.07
C GLN A 121 5.97 -12.39 -18.65
N ILE A 122 4.79 -12.62 -18.07
CA ILE A 122 3.90 -11.54 -17.63
C ILE A 122 4.67 -10.65 -16.63
N PRO A 123 4.79 -9.33 -16.89
CA PRO A 123 5.57 -8.43 -16.05
C PRO A 123 4.79 -8.02 -14.80
N GLN A 124 4.73 -8.93 -13.81
CA GLN A 124 3.92 -8.77 -12.60
C GLN A 124 4.24 -7.49 -11.82
N ASP A 125 5.51 -7.09 -11.73
CA ASP A 125 5.89 -5.86 -11.03
C ASP A 125 5.31 -4.60 -11.68
N SER A 126 5.22 -4.59 -13.01
CA SER A 126 4.64 -3.47 -13.76
C SER A 126 3.12 -3.43 -13.60
N ILE A 127 2.47 -4.59 -13.53
CA ILE A 127 1.03 -4.70 -13.20
C ILE A 127 0.78 -4.13 -11.80
N ASN A 128 1.55 -4.60 -10.80
CA ASN A 128 1.41 -4.18 -9.41
C ASN A 128 1.61 -2.67 -9.24
N MET A 129 2.58 -2.09 -9.96
CA MET A 129 2.80 -0.65 -9.99
C MET A 129 1.57 0.11 -10.51
N VAL A 130 1.01 -0.31 -11.65
CA VAL A 130 -0.17 0.34 -12.23
C VAL A 130 -1.38 0.22 -11.31
N ASP A 131 -1.60 -0.95 -10.72
CA ASP A 131 -2.68 -1.18 -9.75
C ASP A 131 -2.52 -0.29 -8.50
N CYS A 132 -1.29 -0.09 -8.04
CA CYS A 132 -0.99 0.81 -6.93
C CYS A 132 -1.32 2.26 -7.29
N ILE A 133 -0.90 2.73 -8.47
CA ILE A 133 -1.20 4.10 -8.94
C ILE A 133 -2.70 4.32 -9.02
N LEU A 134 -3.44 3.40 -9.64
CA LEU A 134 -4.89 3.47 -9.78
C LEU A 134 -5.62 3.60 -8.44
N LYS A 135 -5.14 2.94 -7.39
CA LYS A 135 -5.70 3.08 -6.04
C LYS A 135 -5.38 4.43 -5.44
N ASN A 136 -4.13 4.87 -5.56
CA ASN A 136 -3.63 6.09 -4.96
C ASN A 136 -4.30 7.34 -5.56
N VAL A 137 -4.52 7.40 -6.88
CA VAL A 137 -5.23 8.53 -7.52
C VAL A 137 -6.69 8.66 -7.06
N ASN A 138 -7.26 7.58 -6.51
CA ASN A 138 -8.63 7.54 -6.02
C ASN A 138 -8.75 7.80 -4.51
N LYS A 139 -7.64 7.95 -3.77
CA LYS A 139 -7.64 8.12 -2.30
C LYS A 139 -8.38 9.36 -1.79
N SER A 140 -8.49 10.42 -2.61
CA SER A 140 -9.24 11.62 -2.25
C SER A 140 -10.74 11.36 -2.15
N ASN A 141 -11.27 10.47 -2.99
CA ASN A 141 -12.70 10.20 -3.13
C ASN A 141 -13.13 8.88 -2.47
N TYR A 142 -12.20 7.95 -2.27
CA TYR A 142 -12.49 6.60 -1.79
C TYR A 142 -11.60 6.22 -0.60
N VAL A 143 -12.16 5.41 0.31
CA VAL A 143 -11.40 4.71 1.34
C VAL A 143 -10.85 3.42 0.75
N LEU A 144 -9.53 3.24 0.83
CA LEU A 144 -8.87 1.99 0.42
C LEU A 144 -8.81 1.06 1.63
N LEU A 145 -9.50 -0.07 1.58
CA LEU A 145 -9.37 -1.11 2.61
C LEU A 145 -8.50 -2.25 2.05
N GLY A 146 -7.26 -2.29 2.54
CA GLY A 146 -6.25 -3.26 2.12
C GLY A 146 -5.83 -3.10 0.65
N ARG A 147 -5.42 -4.21 0.04
CA ARG A 147 -4.85 -4.23 -1.32
C ARG A 147 -5.88 -4.37 -2.42
N THR A 148 -7.16 -4.51 -2.11
CA THR A 148 -8.10 -5.14 -3.03
C THR A 148 -9.07 -4.14 -3.65
N ALA A 149 -9.80 -3.36 -2.85
CA ALA A 149 -10.88 -2.50 -3.35
C ALA A 149 -10.84 -1.06 -2.80
N ALA A 150 -11.51 -0.18 -3.52
CA ALA A 150 -11.78 1.20 -3.14
C ALA A 150 -13.28 1.38 -2.85
N TYR A 151 -13.62 2.01 -1.72
CA TYR A 151 -14.98 2.16 -1.22
C TYR A 151 -15.39 3.61 -1.07
N ILE A 152 -16.65 3.93 -1.33
CA ILE A 152 -17.19 5.26 -1.04
C ILE A 152 -17.08 5.53 0.47
N LYS A 153 -16.90 6.80 0.87
CA LYS A 153 -16.69 7.17 2.28
C LYS A 153 -17.93 6.97 3.14
N GLU A 154 -19.12 7.06 2.54
CA GLU A 154 -20.39 6.97 3.26
C GLU A 154 -21.09 5.64 2.97
N PRO A 155 -21.65 4.96 3.99
CA PRO A 155 -22.34 3.70 3.79
C PRO A 155 -23.62 3.90 2.99
N GLN A 156 -23.88 3.01 2.02
CA GLN A 156 -25.11 3.03 1.23
C GLN A 156 -26.32 2.57 2.05
N LYS A 157 -26.12 1.63 2.99
CA LYS A 157 -27.18 1.12 3.85
C LYS A 157 -26.65 0.74 5.22
N THR A 158 -27.45 0.98 6.24
CA THR A 158 -27.23 0.50 7.59
C THR A 158 -28.22 -0.63 7.91
N VAL A 159 -27.74 -1.74 8.46
CA VAL A 159 -28.55 -2.94 8.73
C VAL A 159 -28.52 -3.25 10.22
N GLY A 160 -29.64 -3.76 10.75
CA GLY A 160 -29.75 -4.28 12.12
C GLY A 160 -29.42 -3.24 13.19
N HIS A 161 -30.13 -2.10 13.23
CA HIS A 161 -29.91 -1.05 14.23
C HIS A 161 -28.46 -0.54 14.35
N LYS A 162 -27.74 -0.43 13.22
CA LYS A 162 -26.32 0.01 13.15
C LYS A 162 -25.28 -1.03 13.53
N LEU A 163 -25.65 -2.31 13.51
CA LEU A 163 -24.68 -3.40 13.68
C LEU A 163 -23.82 -3.63 12.44
N PHE A 164 -24.33 -3.29 11.24
CA PHE A 164 -23.58 -3.45 9.99
C PHE A 164 -23.77 -2.27 9.04
N TRP A 165 -22.72 -1.97 8.28
CA TRP A 165 -22.71 -0.97 7.23
C TRP A 165 -22.37 -1.59 5.88
N ILE A 166 -23.23 -1.37 4.89
CA ILE A 166 -22.99 -1.79 3.51
C ILE A 166 -22.40 -0.61 2.77
N TYR A 167 -21.16 -0.77 2.33
CA TYR A 167 -20.48 0.22 1.48
C TYR A 167 -20.54 -0.23 0.02
N ARG A 168 -20.52 0.74 -0.90
CA ARG A 168 -20.34 0.46 -2.32
C ARG A 168 -18.89 0.74 -2.71
N GLY A 169 -18.32 -0.09 -3.56
CA GLY A 169 -16.97 0.12 -4.04
C GLY A 169 -16.73 -0.52 -5.38
N PHE A 170 -15.48 -0.49 -5.79
CA PHE A 170 -15.02 -1.20 -6.97
C PHE A 170 -13.66 -1.84 -6.73
N LEU A 171 -13.46 -2.96 -7.41
CA LEU A 171 -12.16 -3.58 -7.64
C LEU A 171 -11.65 -3.07 -8.98
N ALA A 172 -10.40 -2.64 -9.02
CA ALA A 172 -9.71 -2.29 -10.26
C ALA A 172 -8.44 -3.14 -10.37
N SER A 173 -8.23 -3.75 -11.53
CA SER A 173 -7.01 -4.54 -11.81
C SER A 173 -6.54 -4.36 -13.25
N CYS A 174 -5.24 -4.26 -13.44
CA CYS A 174 -4.58 -4.20 -14.73
C CYS A 174 -4.33 -5.63 -15.27
N ARG A 175 -4.67 -5.86 -16.55
CA ARG A 175 -4.52 -7.17 -17.21
C ARG A 175 -3.87 -7.01 -18.59
N PRO A 176 -2.60 -7.38 -18.76
CA PRO A 176 -1.94 -7.43 -20.05
C PRO A 176 -2.23 -8.77 -20.73
N GLN A 177 -3.07 -8.75 -21.76
CA GLN A 177 -3.30 -9.92 -22.63
C GLN A 177 -2.96 -9.52 -24.08
N TRP A 178 -3.97 -9.28 -24.92
CA TRP A 178 -3.82 -8.75 -26.28
C TRP A 178 -3.59 -7.23 -26.31
N LYS A 179 -4.00 -6.54 -25.24
CA LYS A 179 -3.77 -5.12 -24.92
C LYS A 179 -3.65 -5.01 -23.41
N VAL A 180 -3.12 -3.89 -22.93
CA VAL A 180 -3.23 -3.51 -21.52
C VAL A 180 -4.67 -3.09 -21.26
N ARG A 181 -5.39 -3.82 -20.42
CA ARG A 181 -6.78 -3.53 -20.07
C ARG A 181 -6.92 -3.27 -18.58
N LEU A 182 -7.86 -2.41 -18.25
CA LEU A 182 -8.31 -2.21 -16.89
C LEU A 182 -9.62 -2.99 -16.69
N ASN A 183 -9.62 -3.94 -15.77
CA ASN A 183 -10.83 -4.62 -15.33
C ASN A 183 -11.38 -3.89 -14.10
N ILE A 184 -12.66 -3.51 -14.14
CA ILE A 184 -13.36 -2.82 -13.05
C ILE A 184 -14.60 -3.61 -12.70
N ASP A 185 -14.66 -4.12 -11.47
CA ASP A 185 -15.79 -4.88 -10.95
C ASP A 185 -16.40 -4.16 -9.75
N MET A 186 -17.74 -4.10 -9.70
CA MET A 186 -18.46 -3.51 -8.58
C MET A 186 -18.44 -4.45 -7.37
N VAL A 187 -18.22 -3.91 -6.18
CA VAL A 187 -18.26 -4.67 -4.93
C VAL A 187 -19.07 -3.97 -3.86
N SER A 188 -19.59 -4.74 -2.91
CA SER A 188 -20.32 -4.23 -1.75
C SER A 188 -20.00 -5.04 -0.50
N PRO A 189 -18.95 -4.68 0.25
CA PRO A 189 -18.62 -5.36 1.48
C PRO A 189 -19.62 -4.99 2.57
N LEU A 190 -19.86 -5.96 3.44
CA LEU A 190 -20.52 -5.76 4.72
C LEU A 190 -19.40 -5.53 5.75
N LEU A 191 -19.37 -4.34 6.34
CA LEU A 191 -18.46 -3.96 7.43
C LEU A 191 -19.22 -3.86 8.76
#